data_AF-A0A1Y2IMF8-F1
#
_entry.id   AF-A0A1Y2IMF8-F1
#
_cell.length_a   1.000
_cell.length_b   1.000
_cell.length_c   1.000
_cell.angle_alpha   90.00
_cell.angle_beta   90.00
_cell.angle_gamma   90.00
#
_symmetry.space_group_name_H-M   'P 1'
#
loop_
_entity.id
_entity.type
_entity.pdbx_description
1 polymer ?
#
loop_
_entity_poly.entity_id
_entity_poly.type
_entity_poly.pdbx_seq_one_letter_code
_entity_poly.pdbx_strand_id
1 'polypeptide(L)'
;MTTDRVRQAERPEARLARLSSEEVYWRYRRGFLESCGYTLLPRYRPDWSPSWRGKARGAVFSAEDGYSLPFRSSVIDAMRMSDGWEPCVHQEGRK
;
A
#
# COMPACT_ATOMS: atom_id res chain seq x y z
N MET A 1 -5.57 22.24 35.82
CA MET A 1 -5.45 22.20 34.34
C MET A 1 -5.07 20.77 33.99
N THR A 2 -6.07 19.91 33.85
CA THR A 2 -5.89 18.47 33.69
C THR A 2 -5.67 18.17 32.22
N THR A 3 -4.47 17.70 31.88
CA THR A 3 -4.13 17.20 30.55
C THR A 3 -4.94 15.93 30.30
N ASP A 4 -6.00 16.07 29.51
CA ASP A 4 -6.77 14.95 28.98
C ASP A 4 -5.86 14.17 28.03
N ARG A 5 -5.20 13.13 28.57
CA ARG A 5 -4.58 12.09 27.77
C ARG A 5 -5.72 11.29 27.14
N VAL A 6 -6.27 11.80 26.05
CA VAL A 6 -7.00 10.99 25.08
C VAL A 6 -6.02 9.90 24.66
N ARG A 7 -6.20 8.69 25.21
CA ARG A 7 -5.69 7.47 24.60
C ARG A 7 -6.32 7.41 23.22
N GLN A 8 -5.66 7.96 22.22
CA GLN A 8 -6.05 7.79 20.83
C GLN A 8 -5.98 6.29 20.56
N ALA A 9 -7.14 5.64 20.57
CA ALA A 9 -7.26 4.32 19.98
C ALA A 9 -6.97 4.52 18.49
N GLU A 10 -5.76 4.15 18.08
CA GLU A 10 -5.37 4.08 16.67
C GLU A 10 -6.51 3.41 15.90
N ARG A 11 -6.95 4.06 14.81
CA ARG A 11 -7.94 3.47 13.92
C ARG A 11 -7.48 2.06 13.52
N PRO A 12 -8.32 1.02 13.53
CA PRO A 12 -7.89 -0.34 13.16
C PRO A 12 -7.16 -0.37 11.81
N GLU A 13 -7.54 0.51 10.89
CA GLU A 13 -6.95 0.65 9.57
C GLU A 13 -5.52 1.22 9.58
N ALA A 14 -5.07 1.84 10.68
CA ALA A 14 -3.71 2.35 10.83
C ALA A 14 -2.67 1.22 10.90
N ARG A 15 -3.07 0.01 11.35
CA ARG A 15 -2.20 -1.16 11.31
C ARG A 15 -1.92 -1.61 9.87
N LEU A 16 -2.91 -1.51 9.00
CA LEU A 16 -2.81 -1.89 7.58
C LEU A 16 -1.93 -0.92 6.79
N ALA A 17 -1.67 0.27 7.33
CA ALA A 17 -0.73 1.24 6.78
C ALA A 17 0.74 0.90 7.05
N ARG A 18 1.04 -0.13 7.85
CA ARG A 18 2.40 -0.55 8.18
C ARG A 18 2.76 -1.80 7.39
N LEU A 19 3.96 -1.80 6.83
CA LEU A 19 4.51 -2.99 6.20
C LEU A 19 4.92 -4.03 7.26
N SER A 20 4.58 -5.30 7.02
CA SER A 20 5.11 -6.44 7.78
C SER A 20 6.62 -6.63 7.52
N SER A 21 7.26 -7.49 8.31
CA SER A 21 8.67 -7.85 8.15
C SER A 21 8.98 -8.41 6.75
N GLU A 22 8.06 -9.23 6.22
CA GLU A 22 8.12 -9.84 4.90
C GLU A 22 7.94 -8.78 3.80
N GLU A 23 7.03 -7.82 4.00
CA GLU A 23 6.83 -6.71 3.07
C GLU A 23 8.06 -5.80 3.01
N VAL A 24 8.71 -5.57 4.16
CA VAL A 24 9.97 -4.82 4.24
C VAL A 24 11.10 -5.56 3.51
N TYR A 25 11.18 -6.89 3.65
CA TYR A 25 12.14 -7.71 2.91
C TYR A 25 11.99 -7.56 1.39
N TRP A 26 10.75 -7.59 0.88
CA TRP A 26 10.50 -7.39 -0.54
C TRP A 26 10.79 -5.96 -1.00
N ARG A 27 10.46 -4.96 -0.19
CA ARG A 27 10.82 -3.57 -0.46
C ARG A 27 12.34 -3.39 -0.62
N TYR A 28 13.15 -4.09 0.18
CA TYR A 28 14.61 -4.07 0.04
C TYR A 28 15.08 -4.68 -1.29
N ARG A 29 14.37 -5.68 -1.81
CA ARG A 29 14.65 -6.34 -3.09
C ARG A 29 14.13 -5.59 -4.31
N ARG A 30 13.51 -4.41 -4.12
CA ARG A 30 12.97 -3.61 -5.22
C ARG A 30 14.01 -3.36 -6.31
N GLY A 31 15.24 -2.97 -5.96
CA GLY A 31 16.29 -2.71 -6.95
C GLY A 31 16.65 -3.93 -7.81
N PHE A 32 16.59 -5.14 -7.23
CA PHE A 32 16.77 -6.38 -8.00
C PHE A 32 15.62 -6.59 -9.00
N LEU A 33 14.37 -6.42 -8.55
CA LEU A 33 13.21 -6.52 -9.44
C LEU A 33 13.24 -5.49 -10.57
N GLU A 34 13.60 -4.25 -10.24
CA GLU A 34 13.76 -3.16 -11.22
C GLU A 34 14.83 -3.50 -12.27
N SER A 35 15.95 -4.11 -11.83
CA SER A 35 17.00 -4.59 -12.75
C SER A 35 16.52 -5.73 -13.68
N CYS A 36 15.51 -6.48 -13.26
CA CYS A 36 14.84 -7.51 -14.06
C CYS A 36 13.68 -6.96 -14.91
N GLY A 37 13.42 -5.65 -14.89
CA GLY A 37 12.31 -5.02 -15.62
C GLY A 37 10.95 -5.14 -14.93
N TYR A 38 10.93 -5.36 -13.61
CA TYR A 38 9.71 -5.41 -12.80
C TYR A 38 9.68 -4.29 -11.77
N THR A 39 8.50 -3.74 -11.51
CA THR A 39 8.28 -2.77 -10.43
C THR A 39 7.27 -3.31 -9.44
N LEU A 40 7.49 -3.05 -8.15
CA LEU A 40 6.53 -3.41 -7.12
C LEU A 40 5.31 -2.48 -7.15
N LEU A 41 4.18 -2.99 -6.66
CA LEU A 41 2.96 -2.21 -6.44
C LEU A 41 3.24 -0.96 -5.57
N PRO A 42 2.40 0.09 -5.67
CA PRO A 42 2.59 1.36 -4.97
C PRO A 42 2.84 1.24 -3.47
N ARG A 43 2.20 0.28 -2.79
CA ARG A 43 2.36 -0.02 -1.35
C ARG A 43 3.82 -0.16 -0.91
N TYR A 44 4.69 -0.66 -1.79
CA TYR A 44 6.09 -0.94 -1.48
C TYR A 44 7.04 0.20 -1.85
N ARG A 45 6.51 1.35 -2.31
CA ARG A 45 7.33 2.53 -2.60
C ARG A 45 7.75 3.25 -1.30
N PRO A 46 8.95 3.85 -1.23
CA PRO A 46 9.46 4.54 -0.04
C PRO A 46 8.55 5.66 0.48
N ASP A 47 7.84 6.31 -0.44
CA ASP A 47 6.97 7.45 -0.24
C ASP A 47 5.48 7.09 -0.24
N TRP A 48 5.14 5.79 -0.15
CA TRP A 48 3.76 5.34 -0.15
C TRP A 48 2.97 5.91 1.03
N SER A 49 1.81 6.50 0.71
CA SER A 49 0.76 6.79 1.67
C SER A 49 -0.47 5.95 1.35
N PRO A 50 -1.12 5.33 2.36
CA PRO A 50 -2.35 4.57 2.16
C PRO A 50 -3.41 5.38 1.41
N SER A 51 -3.98 4.79 0.35
CA SER A 51 -5.02 5.43 -0.46
C SER A 51 -6.32 5.68 0.32
N TRP A 52 -6.52 5.01 1.46
CA TRP A 52 -7.66 5.20 2.36
C TRP A 52 -7.41 6.23 3.47
N ARG A 53 -6.23 6.87 3.50
CA ARG A 53 -5.95 7.93 4.47
C ARG A 53 -6.95 9.08 4.31
N GLY A 54 -7.60 9.46 5.41
CA GLY A 54 -8.60 10.54 5.42
C GLY A 54 -9.98 10.15 4.87
N LYS A 55 -10.17 8.93 4.36
CA LYS A 55 -11.47 8.44 3.89
C LYS A 55 -12.34 7.90 5.04
N ALA A 56 -13.61 7.59 4.70
CA ALA A 56 -14.57 6.98 5.63
C ALA A 56 -14.06 5.65 6.20
N ARG A 57 -14.55 5.28 7.38
CA ARG A 57 -14.24 3.99 8.02
C ARG A 57 -14.57 2.84 7.06
N GLY A 58 -13.68 1.86 6.95
CA GLY A 58 -13.83 0.73 6.03
C GLY A 58 -13.42 0.98 4.58
N ALA A 59 -13.03 2.21 4.19
CA ALA A 59 -12.50 2.48 2.83
C ALA A 59 -11.23 1.65 2.50
N VAL A 60 -10.57 1.09 3.50
CA VAL A 60 -9.46 0.15 3.33
C VAL A 60 -9.86 -1.15 2.62
N PHE A 61 -11.11 -1.61 2.79
CA PHE A 61 -11.56 -2.89 2.20
C PHE A 61 -11.76 -2.82 0.69
N SER A 62 -11.88 -1.62 0.13
CA SER A 62 -11.96 -1.36 -1.31
C SER A 62 -10.63 -0.83 -1.88
N ALA A 63 -9.57 -0.73 -1.07
CA ALA A 63 -8.30 -0.18 -1.48
C ALA A 63 -7.35 -1.31 -1.89
N GLU A 64 -6.84 -1.27 -3.12
CA GLU A 64 -5.89 -2.28 -3.63
C GLU A 64 -4.59 -2.31 -2.80
N ASP A 65 -4.11 -1.14 -2.36
CA ASP A 65 -2.96 -1.03 -1.48
C ASP A 65 -3.28 -1.39 -0.01
N GLY A 66 -4.54 -1.71 0.29
CA GLY A 66 -5.02 -2.18 1.59
C GLY A 66 -4.64 -3.63 1.89
N TYR A 67 -4.41 -4.42 0.84
CA TYR A 67 -4.04 -5.82 0.96
C TYR A 67 -2.55 -5.95 1.30
N SER A 68 -2.27 -6.58 2.45
CA SER A 68 -0.91 -7.01 2.81
C SER A 68 -0.51 -8.24 2.00
N LEU A 69 0.79 -8.58 2.02
CA LEU A 69 1.27 -9.83 1.44
C LEU A 69 0.39 -11.04 1.82
N PRO A 70 0.09 -11.92 0.85
CA PRO A 70 -0.65 -13.14 1.13
C PRO A 70 0.15 -14.03 2.10
N PHE A 71 -0.49 -15.06 2.65
CA PHE A 71 0.12 -16.00 3.61
C PHE A 71 1.46 -16.63 3.13
N ARG A 72 1.75 -16.55 1.83
CA ARG A 72 3.03 -16.95 1.22
C ARG A 72 4.01 -15.77 1.20
N SER A 73 4.89 -15.69 2.19
CA SER A 73 5.91 -14.63 2.29
C SER A 73 6.97 -14.64 1.17
N SER A 74 7.10 -15.74 0.43
CA SER A 74 8.07 -15.92 -0.65
C SER A 74 7.56 -15.49 -2.03
N VAL A 75 6.35 -14.93 -2.13
CA VAL A 75 5.75 -14.49 -3.41
C VAL A 75 5.20 -13.07 -3.22
N ILE A 76 5.40 -12.21 -4.21
CA ILE A 76 4.87 -10.85 -4.22
C ILE A 76 4.38 -10.49 -5.62
N ASP A 77 3.34 -9.67 -5.67
CA ASP A 77 2.85 -9.09 -6.91
C ASP A 77 3.79 -7.97 -7.40
N ALA A 78 4.19 -8.08 -8.67
CA ALA A 78 4.99 -7.10 -9.36
C ALA A 78 4.47 -6.90 -10.79
N MET A 79 4.62 -5.70 -11.31
CA MET A 79 4.23 -5.35 -12.67
C MET A 79 5.46 -5.29 -13.56
N ARG A 80 5.34 -5.78 -14.80
CA ARG A 80 6.40 -5.66 -15.80
C ARG A 80 6.45 -4.22 -16.31
N MET A 81 7.61 -3.58 -16.25
CA MET A 81 7.77 -2.16 -16.61
C MET A 81 7.47 -1.88 -18.08
N SER A 82 7.70 -2.85 -18.97
CA SER A 82 7.44 -2.71 -20.41
C SER A 82 5.96 -2.65 -20.76
N ASP A 83 5.09 -3.17 -19.89
CA ASP A 83 3.66 -3.33 -20.18
C ASP A 83 2.87 -2.06 -19.80
N GLY A 84 3.56 -0.99 -19.37
CA GLY A 84 3.01 0.32 -19.08
C GLY A 84 2.38 0.43 -17.69
N TRP A 85 2.75 1.49 -16.95
CA TRP A 85 1.99 1.98 -15.80
C TRP A 85 0.81 2.78 -16.34
N GLU A 86 -0.27 2.12 -16.71
CA GLU A 86 -1.58 2.77 -16.87
C GLU A 86 -2.41 2.38 -15.65
N PRO A 87 -2.29 3.10 -14.51
CA PRO A 87 -3.29 2.96 -13.46
C PRO A 87 -4.62 3.28 -14.12
N CYS A 88 -5.59 2.37 -14.03
CA CYS A 88 -6.95 2.58 -14.53
C CYS A 88 -7.58 3.78 -13.82
N VAL A 89 -7.22 5.00 -14.20
CA VAL A 89 -7.93 6.21 -13.83
C VAL A 89 -9.05 6.32 -14.85
N HIS A 90 -10.14 5.60 -14.59
CA HIS A 90 -11.43 5.94 -15.19
C HIS A 90 -11.84 7.29 -14.60
N GLN A 91 -11.43 8.39 -15.24
CA GLN A 91 -12.08 9.67 -15.09
C GLN A 91 -13.47 9.51 -15.73
N GLU A 92 -14.47 9.18 -14.92
CA GLU A 92 -15.87 9.38 -15.30
C GLU A 92 -16.06 10.89 -15.47
N GLY A 93 -15.88 11.36 -16.71
CA GLY A 93 -16.20 12.71 -17.10
C GLY A 93 -17.70 12.91 -16.91
N ARG A 94 -18.06 13.69 -15.88
CA ARG A 94 -19.36 14.35 -15.79
C ARG A 94 -19.70 14.99 -17.14
N LYS A 95 -20.74 14.49 -17.79
CA LYS A 95 -21.65 15.31 -18.58
C LYS A 95 -23.04 15.19 -17.99
#